data_AF-A0A2R7RCI4-F1
#
_entry.id   AF-A0A2R7RCI4-F1
#
_cell.length_a   1.000
_cell.length_b   1.000
_cell.length_c   1.000
_cell.angle_alpha   90.00
_cell.angle_beta   90.00
_cell.angle_gamma   90.00
#
_symmetry.space_group_name_H-M   'P 1'
#
loop_
_entity.id
_entity.type
_entity.pdbx_description
1 polymer ?
#
loop_
_entity_poly.entity_id
_entity_poly.type
_entity_poly.pdbx_seq_one_letter_code
_entity_poly.pdbx_strand_id
1 'polypeptide(L)'
;MAGYFELVDAPDGGYRVRMMDGSGNLMAISVTFPTKRAAVKGVEMAREIAGTGLIRDRSSNGAGSVIRDRVRPVPSSKEKAAPRGKKTGSVRASVG
;
A
#
# COMPACT_ATOMS: atom_id res chain seq x y z
N MET A 1 20.36 4.77 -7.41
CA MET A 1 20.18 6.17 -7.80
C MET A 1 18.72 6.55 -7.58
N ALA A 2 18.40 7.81 -7.26
CA ALA A 2 17.00 8.23 -7.23
C ALA A 2 16.41 8.27 -8.65
N GLY A 3 15.13 7.99 -8.79
CA GLY A 3 14.42 8.18 -10.06
C GLY A 3 14.35 9.66 -10.46
N TYR A 4 13.89 9.92 -11.69
CA TYR A 4 13.82 11.28 -12.24
C TYR A 4 12.56 11.48 -13.10
N PHE A 5 12.26 12.74 -13.41
CA PHE A 5 11.12 13.12 -14.26
C PHE A 5 11.63 13.64 -15.60
N GLU A 6 10.99 13.23 -16.68
CA GLU A 6 11.23 13.74 -18.03
C GLU A 6 9.99 14.47 -18.54
N LEU A 7 10.17 15.62 -19.19
CA LEU A 7 9.10 16.31 -19.92
C LEU A 7 9.22 15.96 -21.40
N VAL A 8 8.17 15.41 -21.98
CA VAL A 8 8.10 14.97 -23.38
C VAL A 8 6.92 15.61 -24.08
N ASP A 9 6.99 15.74 -25.41
CA ASP A 9 5.85 16.18 -26.19
C ASP A 9 4.75 15.09 -26.22
N ALA A 10 3.50 15.52 -26.14
CA ALA A 10 2.37 14.62 -26.27
C ALA A 10 2.03 14.38 -27.75
N PRO A 11 1.55 13.19 -28.14
CA PRO A 11 1.25 12.86 -29.53
C PRO A 11 0.12 13.72 -30.13
N ASP A 12 -0.75 14.27 -29.29
CA ASP A 12 -1.88 15.14 -29.62
C ASP A 12 -1.58 16.64 -29.44
N GLY A 13 -0.32 16.99 -29.16
CA GLY A 13 0.11 18.35 -28.82
C GLY A 13 0.07 18.63 -27.31
N GLY A 14 0.88 19.59 -26.86
CA GLY A 14 1.14 19.81 -25.44
C GLY A 14 2.24 18.89 -24.90
N TYR A 15 2.21 18.61 -23.60
CA TYR A 15 3.33 17.99 -22.88
C TYR A 15 2.88 16.90 -21.91
N ARG A 16 3.63 15.81 -21.80
CA ARG A 16 3.47 14.79 -20.76
C ARG A 16 4.73 14.72 -19.91
N VAL A 17 4.57 14.21 -18.70
CA VAL A 17 5.67 13.91 -17.79
C VAL A 17 5.81 12.41 -17.66
N ARG A 18 7.02 11.89 -17.82
CA ARG A 18 7.38 10.51 -17.53
C ARG A 18 8.13 10.45 -16.21
N MET A 19 7.81 9.48 -15.37
CA MET A 19 8.57 9.14 -14.17
C MET A 19 9.42 7.91 -14.46
N MET A 20 10.72 8.02 -14.22
CA MET A 20 11.71 6.96 -14.41
C MET A 20 12.23 6.49 -13.06
N ASP A 21 12.43 5.19 -12.88
CA ASP A 21 13.11 4.64 -11.71
C ASP A 21 14.63 4.89 -11.79
N GLY A 22 15.34 4.54 -10.72
CA GLY A 22 16.81 4.70 -10.65
C GLY A 22 17.61 3.82 -11.61
N SER A 23 16.95 2.90 -12.32
CA SER A 23 17.52 2.00 -13.32
C SER A 23 17.13 2.41 -14.75
N GLY A 24 16.34 3.48 -14.92
CA GLY A 24 15.87 3.96 -16.21
C GLY A 24 14.59 3.27 -16.73
N ASN A 25 13.87 2.52 -15.89
CA ASN A 25 12.57 1.96 -16.27
C ASN A 25 11.45 2.98 -16.12
N LEU A 26 10.49 2.95 -17.03
CA LEU A 26 9.32 3.80 -16.99
C LEU A 26 8.34 3.32 -15.89
N MET A 27 8.02 4.20 -14.94
CA MET A 27 7.08 3.93 -13.86
C MET A 27 5.68 4.48 -14.13
N ALA A 28 5.61 5.70 -14.66
CA ALA A 28 4.34 6.39 -14.91
C ALA A 28 4.45 7.41 -16.05
N ILE A 29 3.31 7.67 -16.70
CA ILE A 29 3.13 8.77 -17.64
C ILE A 29 1.95 9.60 -17.15
N SER A 30 2.11 10.93 -17.08
CA SER A 30 1.04 11.84 -16.74
C SER A 30 -0.02 11.95 -17.85
N VAL A 31 -1.13 12.60 -17.51
CA VAL A 31 -2.03 13.19 -18.50
C VAL A 31 -1.29 14.22 -19.39
N THR A 32 -1.88 14.58 -20.53
CA THR A 32 -1.40 15.68 -21.36
C THR A 32 -1.69 17.03 -20.68
N PHE A 33 -0.66 17.84 -20.52
CA PHE A 33 -0.72 19.22 -20.08
C PHE A 33 -0.63 20.18 -21.28
N PRO A 34 -1.35 21.30 -21.27
CA PRO A 34 -1.32 22.25 -22.39
C PRO A 34 -0.01 23.06 -22.46
N THR A 35 0.72 23.19 -21.36
CA THR A 35 1.96 24.00 -21.30
C THR A 35 3.02 23.34 -20.41
N LYS A 36 4.30 23.62 -20.67
CA LYS A 36 5.42 23.14 -19.82
C LYS A 36 5.26 23.56 -18.36
N ARG A 37 4.80 24.79 -18.11
CA ARG A 37 4.58 25.31 -16.75
C ARG A 37 3.48 24.52 -16.01
N ALA A 38 2.42 24.12 -16.70
CA ALA A 38 1.38 23.28 -16.12
C ALA A 38 1.93 21.88 -15.76
N ALA A 39 2.78 21.31 -16.61
CA ALA A 39 3.44 20.04 -16.32
C ALA A 39 4.37 20.11 -15.10
N VAL A 40 5.15 21.20 -14.95
CA VAL A 40 6.01 21.42 -13.76
C VAL A 40 5.17 21.49 -12.48
N LYS A 41 4.06 22.24 -12.48
CA LYS A 41 3.12 22.26 -11.35
C LYS A 41 2.56 20.87 -11.03
N GLY A 42 2.28 20.07 -12.06
CA GLY A 42 1.88 18.67 -11.91
C GLY A 42 2.94 17.84 -11.17
N VAL A 43 4.21 18.03 -11.48
CA VAL A 43 5.33 17.36 -10.80
C VAL A 43 5.45 17.81 -9.34
N GLU A 44 5.29 19.09 -9.05
CA GLU A 44 5.30 19.61 -7.67
C GLU A 44 4.24 18.92 -6.81
N MET A 45 3.00 18.83 -7.30
CA MET A 45 1.92 18.10 -6.63
C MET A 45 2.21 16.60 -6.52
N ALA A 46 2.77 15.99 -7.57
CA ALA A 46 3.12 14.57 -7.55
C ALA A 46 4.19 14.26 -6.49
N ARG A 47 5.17 15.17 -6.27
CA ARG A 47 6.20 15.00 -5.23
C ARG A 47 5.63 15.02 -3.81
N GLU A 48 4.66 15.89 -3.57
CA GLU A 48 3.95 15.95 -2.28
C GLU A 48 3.25 14.62 -1.96
N ILE A 49 2.55 14.06 -2.94
CA ILE A 49 1.81 12.80 -2.79
C ILE A 49 2.75 11.59 -2.80
N ALA A 50 3.80 11.57 -3.62
CA ALA A 50 4.68 10.41 -3.77
C ALA A 50 5.39 10.02 -2.45
N GLY A 51 5.65 10.99 -1.57
CA GLY A 51 6.26 10.72 -0.27
C GLY A 51 5.31 10.16 0.80
N THR A 52 4.00 10.41 0.69
CA THR A 52 3.05 10.21 1.80
C THR A 52 1.71 9.56 1.41
N GLY A 53 1.43 9.45 0.11
CA GLY A 53 0.15 9.04 -0.43
C GLY A 53 -0.16 7.57 -0.15
N LEU A 54 -1.38 7.31 0.33
CA LEU A 54 -1.87 5.94 0.51
C LEU A 54 -2.22 5.29 -0.83
N ILE A 55 -1.77 4.06 -1.04
CA ILE A 55 -2.13 3.26 -2.21
C ILE A 55 -3.53 2.66 -2.00
N ARG A 56 -4.43 2.92 -2.96
CA ARG A 56 -5.76 2.30 -3.01
C ARG A 56 -5.77 1.23 -4.10
N ASP A 57 -6.08 -0.01 -3.72
CA ASP A 57 -6.24 -1.07 -4.71
C ASP A 57 -7.57 -0.91 -5.46
N ARG A 58 -7.46 -0.82 -6.79
CA ARG A 58 -8.57 -0.73 -7.75
C ARG A 58 -8.48 -1.82 -8.81
N SER A 59 -7.67 -2.85 -8.59
CA SER A 59 -7.63 -4.04 -9.43
C SER A 59 -8.98 -4.79 -9.37
N SER A 60 -9.28 -5.54 -10.43
CA SER A 60 -10.55 -6.28 -10.56
C SER A 60 -10.75 -7.35 -9.49
N ASN A 61 -9.68 -7.80 -8.84
CA ASN A 61 -9.66 -8.84 -7.80
C ASN A 61 -9.41 -8.30 -6.38
N GLY A 62 -9.27 -6.98 -6.19
CA GLY A 62 -8.91 -6.36 -4.89
C GLY A 62 -9.60 -5.03 -4.60
N ALA A 63 -10.62 -4.65 -5.38
CA ALA A 63 -11.26 -3.34 -5.32
C ALA A 63 -11.72 -2.96 -3.89
N GLY A 64 -11.06 -1.95 -3.31
CA GLY A 64 -11.45 -1.34 -2.03
C GLY A 64 -10.63 -1.79 -0.82
N SER A 65 -9.75 -2.79 -0.95
CA SER A 65 -8.80 -3.10 0.13
C SER A 65 -7.62 -2.13 0.09
N VAL A 66 -7.25 -1.53 1.23
CA VAL A 66 -5.97 -0.82 1.34
C VAL A 66 -4.90 -1.90 1.34
N ILE A 67 -3.95 -1.83 0.41
CA ILE A 67 -2.76 -2.69 0.42
C ILE A 67 -1.91 -2.25 1.60
N ARG A 68 -2.24 -2.74 2.80
CA ARG A 68 -1.39 -2.63 3.98
C ARG A 68 -0.58 -3.90 4.08
N ASP A 69 0.73 -3.76 4.25
CA ASP A 69 1.49 -4.83 4.87
C ASP A 69 0.84 -5.13 6.21
N ARG A 70 0.30 -6.36 6.35
CA ARG A 70 -0.24 -6.82 7.62
C ARG A 70 0.93 -6.94 8.59
N VAL A 71 1.26 -5.86 9.28
CA VAL A 71 2.16 -5.90 10.44
C VAL A 71 1.52 -6.88 11.42
N ARG A 72 2.13 -8.06 11.56
CA ARG A 72 1.64 -9.08 12.48
C ARG A 72 1.69 -8.48 13.88
N PRO A 73 0.59 -8.48 14.66
CA PRO A 73 0.67 -8.14 16.07
C PRO A 73 1.68 -9.08 16.74
N VAL A 74 2.70 -8.54 17.38
CA VAL A 74 3.58 -9.33 18.24
C VAL A 74 2.75 -9.70 19.48
N PRO A 75 2.49 -10.98 19.78
CA PRO A 75 1.74 -11.33 20.98
C PRO A 75 2.56 -10.90 22.19
N SER A 76 2.07 -9.92 22.95
CA SER A 76 2.68 -9.52 24.21
C SER A 76 2.60 -10.69 25.20
N SER A 77 3.68 -10.96 25.91
CA SER A 77 3.89 -12.17 26.74
C SER A 77 2.99 -12.29 27.99
N LYS A 78 1.87 -11.56 28.08
CA LYS A 78 0.99 -11.58 29.27
C LYS A 78 -0.15 -12.61 29.23
N GLU A 79 -0.24 -13.44 28.20
CA GLU A 79 -1.29 -14.47 28.08
C GLU A 79 -0.73 -15.90 28.18
N LYS A 80 0.11 -16.17 29.18
CA LYS A 80 0.49 -17.55 29.57
C LYS A 80 0.48 -17.76 31.08
N ALA A 81 -0.45 -17.11 31.79
CA ALA A 81 -0.67 -17.36 33.21
C ALA A 81 -2.16 -17.55 33.52
N ALA A 82 -2.74 -18.64 33.01
CA ALA A 82 -3.96 -19.20 33.58
C ALA A 82 -3.72 -20.70 33.82
N PRO A 83 -3.66 -21.17 35.08
CA PRO A 83 -3.41 -22.57 35.36
C PRO A 83 -4.66 -23.39 35.03
N ARG A 84 -4.48 -24.45 34.22
CA ARG A 84 -5.44 -25.54 34.05
C ARG A 84 -5.61 -26.26 35.38
N GLY A 85 -6.69 -25.98 36.11
CA GLY A 85 -7.16 -26.82 37.20
C GLY A 85 -7.64 -28.16 36.66
N LYS A 86 -6.87 -29.23 36.92
CA LYS A 86 -7.22 -30.63 36.65
C LYS A 86 -7.50 -31.29 38.01
N LYS A 87 -8.68 -31.90 38.19
CA LYS A 87 -9.06 -32.98 39.14
C LYS A 87 -10.60 -33.07 39.20
N THR A 88 -11.30 -34.19 39.31
CA THR A 88 -11.06 -35.64 39.25
C THR A 88 -12.46 -36.27 39.30
N GLY A 89 -12.65 -37.44 38.70
CA GLY A 89 -13.97 -38.02 38.48
C GLY A 89 -14.71 -38.51 39.72
N SER A 90 -15.97 -38.84 39.50
CA SER A 90 -16.75 -39.79 40.29
C SER A 90 -17.97 -40.22 39.46
N VAL A 91 -17.81 -41.32 38.74
CA VAL A 91 -18.93 -42.16 38.28
C VAL A 91 -19.34 -43.01 39.47
N ARG A 92 -20.62 -43.00 39.85
CA ARG A 92 -21.26 -44.15 40.51
C ARG A 92 -22.67 -44.32 39.99
N ALA A 93 -22.94 -45.55 39.57
CA ALA A 93 -24.21 -46.05 39.10
C ALA A 93 -24.98 -46.77 40.22
N SER A 94 -26.31 -46.70 40.10
CA SER A 94 -27.33 -47.74 40.36
C SER A 94 -27.86 -48.06 41.78
N VAL A 95 -29.19 -48.27 41.75
CA VAL A 95 -30.11 -49.13 42.53
C VAL A 95 -30.83 -48.52 43.73
N GLY A 96 -32.17 -48.56 43.66
CA GLY A 96 -33.15 -48.23 44.69
C GLY A 96 -34.50 -47.97 44.07
#